data_AF-A0A3D3VRQ5-F1
#
_entry.id   AF-A0A3D3VRQ5-F1
#
_cell.length_a   1.000
_cell.length_b   1.000
_cell.length_c   1.000
_cell.angle_alpha   90.00
_cell.angle_beta   90.00
_cell.angle_gamma   90.00
#
_symmetry.space_group_name_H-M   'P 1'
#
loop_
_entity.id
_entity.type
_entity.pdbx_description
1 polymer ?
#
loop_
_entity_poly.entity_id
_entity_poly.type
_entity_poly.pdbx_seq_one_letter_code
_entity_poly.pdbx_strand_id
1 'polypeptide(L)'
;MSNPKEMKQGFFGRMMASSSYKKYILPGLISQSVIIAGGYGTGRELVEYFVNFGSLGGILGMALVTTTLWALVFAASYEFARTFKVYDYRGFFKELLGPGWVLYEVCYIVLLLIVLGVVGATSGSIFMQSFGLPPLVGAALFLAGVATLTFFGSYVIEIAMSWWSYLLYAVFLVFLLVGISQV
;
A
#
# COMPACT_ATOMS: atom_id res chain seq x y z
N MET A 1 4.13 -40.40 -7.80
CA MET A 1 3.51 -39.59 -8.87
C MET A 1 3.58 -38.13 -8.43
N SER A 2 4.57 -37.40 -8.95
CA SER A 2 4.78 -35.96 -8.70
C SER A 2 3.76 -35.13 -9.49
N ASN A 3 3.20 -34.12 -8.84
CA ASN A 3 2.14 -33.26 -9.35
C ASN A 3 2.67 -32.32 -10.46
N PRO A 4 2.01 -32.18 -11.64
CA PRO A 4 2.55 -31.47 -12.81
C PRO A 4 2.59 -29.93 -12.71
N LYS A 5 2.51 -29.34 -11.51
CA LYS A 5 2.54 -27.88 -11.28
C LYS A 5 3.88 -27.35 -10.78
N GLU A 6 4.98 -28.08 -10.98
CA GLU A 6 6.35 -27.58 -10.76
C GLU A 6 6.93 -26.85 -12.00
N MET A 7 6.09 -26.17 -12.78
CA MET A 7 6.56 -25.44 -13.96
C MET A 7 7.05 -24.04 -13.57
N LYS A 8 8.35 -23.93 -13.32
CA LYS A 8 9.16 -22.70 -13.23
C LYS A 8 8.71 -21.66 -12.19
N GLN A 9 8.69 -22.02 -10.91
CA GLN A 9 8.85 -20.97 -9.88
C GLN A 9 10.32 -20.55 -9.84
N GLY A 10 10.63 -19.39 -10.43
CA GLY A 10 11.93 -18.73 -10.20
C GLY A 10 12.20 -18.55 -8.70
N PHE A 11 13.45 -18.21 -8.33
CA PHE A 11 13.88 -18.01 -6.94
C PHE A 11 12.85 -17.26 -6.07
N PHE A 12 12.23 -16.22 -6.64
CA PHE A 12 11.16 -15.42 -6.02
C PHE A 12 9.86 -16.19 -5.76
N GLY A 13 9.43 -17.06 -6.67
CA GLY A 13 8.23 -17.90 -6.47
C GLY A 13 8.40 -18.89 -5.32
N ARG A 14 9.61 -19.45 -5.15
CA ARG A 14 9.93 -20.31 -4.00
C ARG A 14 10.00 -19.52 -2.69
N MET A 15 10.52 -18.29 -2.70
CA MET A 15 10.55 -17.44 -1.52
C MET A 15 9.15 -17.03 -1.06
N MET A 16 8.28 -16.59 -1.99
CA MET A 16 6.89 -16.24 -1.69
C MET A 16 6.05 -17.46 -1.26
N ALA A 17 6.42 -18.66 -1.69
CA ALA A 17 5.75 -19.90 -1.27
C ALA A 17 6.09 -20.32 0.18
N SER A 18 7.14 -19.77 0.79
CA SER A 18 7.57 -20.14 2.15
C SER A 18 6.55 -19.72 3.22
N SER A 19 6.29 -20.62 4.18
CA SER A 19 5.35 -20.37 5.27
C SER A 19 5.76 -19.19 6.16
N SER A 20 7.07 -18.97 6.38
CA SER A 20 7.55 -17.86 7.20
C SER A 20 7.37 -16.52 6.50
N TYR A 21 7.55 -16.48 5.18
CA TYR A 21 7.36 -15.29 4.38
C TYR A 21 5.91 -14.82 4.42
N LYS A 22 4.97 -15.74 4.16
CA LYS A 22 3.53 -15.48 4.20
C LYS A 22 3.04 -15.00 5.57
N LYS A 23 3.67 -15.48 6.65
CA LYS A 23 3.27 -15.17 8.02
C LYS A 23 3.80 -13.81 8.51
N TYR A 24 5.03 -13.45 8.17
CA TYR A 24 5.71 -12.30 8.80
C TYR A 24 5.98 -11.13 7.84
N ILE A 25 6.28 -11.41 6.57
CA ILE A 25 6.74 -10.39 5.62
C ILE A 25 5.60 -9.91 4.74
N LEU A 26 4.85 -10.86 4.18
CA LEU A 26 3.78 -10.56 3.22
C LEU A 26 2.71 -9.60 3.77
N PRO A 27 2.19 -9.75 5.02
CA PRO A 27 1.20 -8.81 5.54
C PRO A 27 1.75 -7.38 5.64
N GLY A 28 3.03 -7.22 6.00
CA GLY A 28 3.69 -5.93 6.08
C GLY A 28 3.82 -5.24 4.72
N LEU A 29 4.22 -5.97 3.68
CA LEU A 29 4.35 -5.44 2.32
C LEU A 29 3.00 -5.02 1.73
N ILE A 30 1.95 -5.83 1.96
CA ILE A 30 0.59 -5.52 1.52
C ILE A 30 0.10 -4.27 2.25
N SER A 31 0.22 -4.20 3.58
CA SER A 31 -0.19 -3.03 4.36
C SER A 31 0.53 -1.77 3.92
N GLN A 32 1.84 -1.83 3.71
CA GLN A 32 2.62 -0.70 3.18
C GLN A 32 2.11 -0.25 1.82
N SER A 33 1.79 -1.18 0.92
CA SER A 33 1.30 -0.85 -0.43
C SER A 33 -0.03 -0.11 -0.40
N VAL A 34 -0.87 -0.37 0.61
CA VAL A 34 -2.15 0.34 0.80
C VAL A 34 -1.94 1.72 1.42
N ILE A 35 -0.98 1.88 2.32
CA ILE A 35 -0.70 3.15 3.03
C ILE A 35 -0.03 4.16 2.10
N ILE A 36 0.84 3.72 1.19
CA ILE A 36 1.55 4.60 0.26
C ILE A 36 0.66 4.94 -0.95
N ALA A 37 0.19 6.19 -1.00
CA ALA A 37 -0.66 6.71 -2.08
C ALA A 37 -0.08 7.97 -2.74
N GLY A 38 -0.93 8.78 -3.40
CA GLY A 38 -0.50 9.95 -4.18
C GLY A 38 0.26 11.03 -3.38
N GLY A 39 0.07 11.11 -2.06
CA GLY A 39 0.84 12.01 -1.18
C GLY A 39 2.35 11.76 -1.24
N TYR A 40 2.74 10.48 -1.27
CA TYR A 40 4.14 10.06 -1.46
C TYR A 40 4.62 10.35 -2.88
N GLY A 41 3.78 10.13 -3.89
CA GLY A 41 4.13 10.34 -5.29
C GLY A 41 4.35 11.80 -5.69
N THR A 42 3.70 12.73 -4.99
CA THR A 42 3.83 14.18 -5.22
C THR A 42 4.90 14.85 -4.35
N GLY A 43 5.47 14.13 -3.38
CA GLY A 43 6.41 14.69 -2.40
C GLY A 43 5.77 15.62 -1.37
N ARG A 44 4.43 15.76 -1.35
CA ARG A 44 3.72 16.67 -0.45
C ARG A 44 3.91 16.29 1.02
N GLU A 45 4.01 14.99 1.32
CA GLU A 45 4.27 14.49 2.66
C GLU A 45 5.68 14.86 3.17
N LEU A 46 6.68 14.90 2.28
CA LEU A 46 8.02 15.32 2.66
C LEU A 46 8.03 16.80 3.06
N VAL A 47 7.30 17.64 2.32
CA VAL A 47 7.13 19.05 2.69
C VAL A 47 6.41 19.17 4.04
N GLU A 48 5.32 18.45 4.21
CA GLU A 48 4.48 18.58 5.39
C GLU A 48 5.17 18.12 6.68
N TYR A 49 5.89 17.00 6.63
CA TYR A 49 6.44 16.35 7.82
C TYR A 49 7.94 16.59 8.03
N PHE A 50 8.71 16.88 6.99
CA PHE A 50 10.18 17.06 7.10
C PHE A 50 10.60 18.51 6.88
N VAL A 51 10.07 19.21 5.88
CA VAL A 51 10.49 20.61 5.61
C VAL A 51 10.04 21.55 6.72
N ASN A 52 8.80 21.42 7.18
CA ASN A 52 8.25 22.28 8.23
C ASN A 52 8.87 22.04 9.63
N PHE A 53 9.36 20.83 9.90
CA PHE A 53 9.81 20.41 11.24
C PHE A 53 11.30 20.05 11.31
N GLY A 54 12.03 20.20 10.20
CA GLY A 54 13.42 19.75 10.06
C GLY A 54 13.55 18.23 9.91
N SER A 55 14.71 17.79 9.41
CA SER A 55 15.00 16.37 9.15
C SER A 55 14.90 15.50 10.41
N LEU A 56 15.45 15.99 11.54
CA LEU A 56 15.37 15.29 12.82
C LEU A 56 13.92 15.17 13.31
N GLY A 57 13.13 16.25 13.19
CA GLY A 57 11.71 16.25 13.58
C GLY A 57 10.89 15.26 12.76
N GLY A 58 11.10 15.23 11.45
CA GLY A 58 10.46 14.25 10.56
C GLY A 58 10.82 12.81 10.89
N ILE A 59 12.11 12.52 11.14
CA ILE A 59 12.57 11.16 11.52
C ILE A 59 11.96 10.73 12.86
N LEU A 60 11.99 11.60 13.89
CA LEU A 60 11.42 11.29 15.19
C LEU A 60 9.89 11.11 15.10
N GLY A 61 9.19 11.94 14.31
CA GLY A 61 7.76 11.79 14.06
C GLY A 61 7.42 10.47 13.35
N MET A 62 8.23 10.06 12.37
CA MET A 62 8.07 8.78 11.68
C MET A 62 8.34 7.59 12.62
N ALA A 63 9.46 7.61 13.33
CA ALA A 63 9.92 6.50 14.15
C ALA A 63 9.09 6.34 15.44
N LEU A 64 8.77 7.43 16.13
CA LEU A 64 8.11 7.38 17.43
C LEU A 64 6.59 7.47 17.32
N VAL A 65 6.07 8.39 16.51
CA VAL A 65 4.63 8.63 16.45
C VAL A 65 3.99 7.67 15.46
N THR A 66 4.42 7.73 14.19
CA THR A 66 3.77 6.99 13.10
C THR A 66 3.92 5.48 13.31
N THR A 67 5.13 4.99 13.58
CA THR A 67 5.38 3.55 13.76
C THR A 67 4.63 3.00 14.97
N THR A 68 4.64 3.71 16.11
CA THR A 68 3.94 3.25 17.32
C THR A 68 2.43 3.22 17.12
N LEU A 69 1.84 4.26 16.52
CA LEU A 69 0.40 4.30 16.25
C LEU A 69 -0.03 3.15 15.34
N TRP A 70 0.69 2.93 14.23
CA TRP A 70 0.40 1.82 13.33
C TRP A 70 0.59 0.46 14.00
N ALA A 71 1.66 0.28 14.78
CA ALA A 71 1.90 -0.95 15.50
C ALA A 71 0.78 -1.27 16.49
N LEU A 72 0.30 -0.26 17.24
CA LEU A 72 -0.81 -0.42 18.18
C LEU A 72 -2.12 -0.73 17.46
N VAL A 73 -2.43 -0.03 16.37
CA VAL A 73 -3.64 -0.27 15.57
C VAL A 73 -3.62 -1.68 14.98
N PHE A 74 -2.49 -2.12 14.40
CA PHE A 74 -2.37 -3.48 13.87
C PHE A 74 -2.45 -4.54 14.95
N ALA A 75 -1.74 -4.35 16.08
CA ALA A 75 -1.79 -5.29 17.20
C ALA A 75 -3.22 -5.45 17.74
N ALA A 76 -3.91 -4.34 17.97
CA ALA A 76 -5.30 -4.34 18.43
C ALA A 76 -6.24 -5.00 17.40
N SER A 77 -6.07 -4.69 16.12
CA SER A 77 -6.91 -5.26 15.04
C SER A 77 -6.70 -6.77 14.90
N TYR A 78 -5.45 -7.25 14.93
CA TYR A 78 -5.16 -8.68 14.85
C TYR A 78 -5.63 -9.44 16.09
N GLU A 79 -5.45 -8.86 17.27
CA GLU A 79 -5.91 -9.48 18.51
C GLU A 79 -7.44 -9.55 18.59
N PHE A 80 -8.12 -8.51 18.09
CA PHE A 80 -9.57 -8.52 17.91
C PHE A 80 -10.00 -9.64 16.95
N ALA A 81 -9.43 -9.69 15.74
CA ALA A 81 -9.73 -10.72 14.76
C ALA A 81 -9.51 -12.14 15.31
N ARG A 82 -8.43 -12.35 16.08
CA ARG A 82 -8.11 -13.63 16.72
C ARG A 82 -9.12 -14.01 17.81
N THR A 83 -9.49 -13.06 18.67
CA THR A 83 -10.37 -13.28 19.83
C THR A 83 -11.79 -13.61 19.37
N PHE A 84 -12.32 -12.83 18.44
CA PHE A 84 -13.67 -13.00 17.91
C PHE A 84 -13.75 -13.99 16.73
N LYS A 85 -12.60 -14.52 16.28
CA LYS A 85 -12.48 -15.46 15.15
C LYS A 85 -13.10 -14.94 13.85
N VAL A 86 -12.99 -13.64 13.63
CA VAL A 86 -13.48 -12.93 12.45
C VAL A 86 -12.30 -12.59 11.53
N TYR A 87 -12.21 -13.29 10.40
CA TYR A 87 -11.08 -13.18 9.46
C TYR A 87 -11.47 -12.56 8.11
N ASP A 88 -12.77 -12.33 7.90
CA ASP A 88 -13.31 -11.64 6.75
C ASP A 88 -13.63 -10.18 7.09
N TYR A 89 -13.49 -9.29 6.09
CA TYR A 89 -13.76 -7.85 6.23
C TYR A 89 -15.13 -7.58 6.86
N ARG A 90 -16.18 -8.25 6.35
CA ARG A 90 -17.55 -7.99 6.77
C ARG A 90 -17.82 -8.50 8.19
N GLY A 91 -17.35 -9.70 8.53
CA GLY A 91 -17.43 -10.25 9.88
C GLY A 91 -16.70 -9.37 10.89
N PHE A 92 -15.49 -8.90 10.55
CA PHE A 92 -14.69 -8.04 11.41
C PHE A 92 -15.45 -6.75 11.80
N PHE A 93 -15.99 -6.02 10.83
CA PHE A 93 -16.68 -4.75 11.10
C PHE A 93 -18.07 -4.93 11.71
N LYS A 94 -18.76 -6.03 11.40
CA LYS A 94 -20.02 -6.37 12.10
C LYS A 94 -19.80 -6.60 13.58
N GLU A 95 -18.73 -7.31 13.94
CA GLU A 95 -18.41 -7.56 15.35
C GLU A 95 -17.91 -6.29 16.03
N LEU A 96 -17.06 -5.51 15.35
CA LEU A 96 -16.45 -4.30 15.92
C LEU A 96 -17.46 -3.16 16.15
N LEU A 97 -18.39 -2.95 15.20
CA LEU A 97 -19.29 -1.80 15.18
C LEU A 97 -20.75 -2.18 15.48
N GLY A 98 -21.07 -3.47 15.58
CA GLY A 98 -22.43 -3.95 15.75
C GLY A 98 -23.37 -3.40 14.65
N PRO A 99 -24.53 -2.82 15.00
CA PRO A 99 -25.47 -2.28 14.00
C PRO A 99 -24.91 -1.09 13.21
N GLY A 100 -23.87 -0.40 13.71
CA GLY A 100 -23.23 0.72 13.04
C GLY A 100 -22.42 0.37 11.80
N TRP A 101 -22.19 -0.93 11.53
CA TRP A 101 -21.38 -1.38 10.40
C TRP A 101 -21.92 -0.91 9.03
N VAL A 102 -23.23 -0.67 8.90
CA VAL A 102 -23.84 -0.17 7.65
C VAL A 102 -23.38 1.26 7.35
N LEU A 103 -23.30 2.12 8.37
CA LEU A 103 -22.80 3.48 8.20
C LEU A 103 -21.31 3.46 7.79
N TYR A 104 -20.54 2.57 8.42
CA TYR A 104 -19.14 2.36 8.05
C TYR A 104 -19.00 1.95 6.58
N GLU A 105 -19.83 1.03 6.09
CA GLU A 105 -19.83 0.60 4.68
C GLU A 105 -20.07 1.79 3.73
N VAL A 106 -21.04 2.66 4.03
CA VAL A 106 -21.32 3.87 3.23
C VAL A 106 -20.11 4.80 3.22
N CYS A 107 -19.56 5.11 4.40
CA CYS A 107 -18.36 5.94 4.52
C CYS A 107 -17.17 5.33 3.78
N TYR A 108 -17.03 4.00 3.82
CA TYR A 108 -15.96 3.28 3.15
C TYR A 108 -16.08 3.37 1.62
N ILE A 109 -17.28 3.23 1.06
CA ILE A 109 -17.51 3.41 -0.39
C ILE A 109 -17.17 4.84 -0.81
N VAL A 110 -17.60 5.84 -0.04
CA VAL A 110 -17.26 7.25 -0.31
C VAL A 110 -15.75 7.47 -0.25
N LEU A 111 -15.07 6.90 0.76
CA LEU A 111 -13.62 6.95 0.88
C LEU A 111 -12.93 6.31 -0.33
N LEU A 112 -13.40 5.17 -0.82
CA LEU A 112 -12.85 4.52 -2.02
C LEU A 112 -12.95 5.43 -3.26
N LEU A 113 -14.09 6.11 -3.45
CA LEU A 113 -14.27 7.06 -4.55
C LEU A 113 -13.31 8.26 -4.43
N ILE A 114 -13.15 8.79 -3.22
CA ILE A 114 -12.20 9.88 -2.95
C ILE A 114 -10.76 9.43 -3.25
N VAL A 115 -10.35 8.25 -2.79
CA VAL A 115 -9.01 7.71 -3.03
C VAL A 115 -8.75 7.53 -4.52
N LEU A 116 -9.70 6.96 -5.27
CA LEU A 116 -9.59 6.84 -6.73
C LEU A 116 -9.46 8.20 -7.41
N GLY A 117 -10.21 9.19 -6.96
CA GLY A 117 -10.13 10.56 -7.47
C GLY A 117 -8.78 11.22 -7.20
N VAL A 118 -8.29 11.14 -5.95
CA VAL A 118 -7.01 11.73 -5.54
C VAL A 118 -5.83 11.07 -6.27
N VAL A 119 -5.76 9.74 -6.26
CA VAL A 119 -4.66 9.01 -6.91
C VAL A 119 -4.72 9.14 -8.43
N GLY A 120 -5.93 9.15 -9.01
CA GLY A 120 -6.13 9.41 -10.44
C GLY A 120 -5.66 10.82 -10.84
N ALA A 121 -5.98 11.83 -10.05
CA ALA A 121 -5.50 13.20 -10.28
C ALA A 121 -3.97 13.29 -10.15
N THR A 122 -3.39 12.64 -9.13
CA THR A 122 -1.92 12.55 -8.96
C THR A 122 -1.27 11.89 -10.19
N SER A 123 -1.83 10.79 -10.68
CA SER A 123 -1.33 10.14 -11.90
C SER A 123 -1.39 11.10 -13.09
N GLY A 124 -2.53 11.78 -13.29
CA GLY A 124 -2.69 12.80 -14.32
C GLY A 124 -1.60 13.89 -14.27
N SER A 125 -1.30 14.42 -13.08
CA SER A 125 -0.24 15.42 -12.91
C SER A 125 1.16 14.86 -13.21
N ILE A 126 1.46 13.64 -12.78
CA ILE A 126 2.77 13.01 -13.00
C ILE A 126 3.00 12.77 -14.50
N PHE A 127 1.99 12.27 -15.22
CA PHE A 127 2.09 12.05 -16.66
C PHE A 127 2.24 13.35 -17.45
N MET A 128 1.56 14.42 -17.03
CA MET A 128 1.73 15.74 -17.61
C MET A 128 3.15 16.28 -17.40
N GLN A 129 3.68 16.19 -16.17
CA GLN A 129 5.01 16.68 -15.83
C GLN A 129 6.13 15.86 -16.48
N SER A 130 5.96 14.55 -16.59
CA SER A 130 6.99 13.64 -17.08
C SER A 130 7.00 13.48 -18.60
N PHE A 131 5.82 13.48 -19.23
CA PHE A 131 5.65 13.16 -20.65
C PHE A 131 4.92 14.23 -21.45
N GLY A 132 4.46 15.32 -20.83
CA GLY A 132 3.69 16.37 -21.51
C GLY A 132 2.28 15.95 -21.92
N LEU A 133 1.78 14.83 -21.41
CA LEU A 133 0.45 14.30 -21.79
C LEU A 133 -0.68 15.05 -21.06
N PRO A 134 -1.87 15.18 -21.67
CA PRO A 134 -3.02 15.76 -21.00
C PRO A 134 -3.37 15.02 -19.69
N PRO A 135 -3.70 15.71 -18.58
CA PRO A 135 -3.96 15.06 -17.29
C PRO A 135 -5.04 13.98 -17.33
N LEU A 136 -6.05 14.17 -18.19
CA LEU A 136 -7.12 13.19 -18.39
C LEU A 136 -6.60 11.85 -18.92
N VAL A 137 -5.57 11.87 -19.77
CA VAL A 137 -4.94 10.66 -20.30
C VAL A 137 -4.22 9.92 -19.18
N GLY A 138 -3.45 10.62 -18.33
CA GLY A 138 -2.79 10.00 -17.18
C GLY A 138 -3.78 9.38 -16.19
N ALA A 139 -4.86 10.11 -15.86
CA ALA A 139 -5.92 9.59 -15.00
C ALA A 139 -6.64 8.37 -15.61
N ALA A 140 -6.92 8.40 -16.92
CA ALA A 140 -7.53 7.28 -17.64
C ALA A 140 -6.61 6.04 -17.66
N LEU A 141 -5.31 6.22 -17.88
CA LEU A 141 -4.32 5.14 -17.82
C LEU A 141 -4.26 4.51 -16.42
N PHE A 142 -4.30 5.33 -15.36
CA PHE A 142 -4.36 4.83 -13.99
C PHE A 142 -5.62 3.98 -13.75
N LEU A 143 -6.81 4.50 -14.10
CA LEU A 143 -8.06 3.77 -13.93
C LEU A 143 -8.10 2.48 -14.76
N ALA A 144 -7.57 2.51 -15.98
CA ALA A 144 -7.42 1.32 -16.82
C ALA A 144 -6.50 0.27 -16.15
N GLY A 145 -5.41 0.70 -15.53
CA GLY A 145 -4.53 -0.17 -14.75
C GLY A 145 -5.24 -0.82 -13.57
N VAL A 146 -5.99 -0.03 -12.79
CA VAL A 146 -6.80 -0.55 -11.66
C VAL A 146 -7.84 -1.56 -12.14
N ALA A 147 -8.59 -1.24 -13.21
CA ALA A 147 -9.58 -2.14 -13.78
C ALA A 147 -8.95 -3.46 -14.28
N THR A 148 -7.80 -3.35 -14.94
CA THR A 148 -7.04 -4.51 -15.45
C THR A 148 -6.56 -5.42 -14.32
N LEU A 149 -5.92 -4.86 -13.29
CA LEU A 149 -5.46 -5.64 -12.14
C LEU A 149 -6.62 -6.30 -11.39
N THR A 150 -7.73 -5.58 -11.23
CA THR A 150 -8.94 -6.10 -10.57
C THR A 150 -9.58 -7.23 -11.39
N PHE A 151 -9.58 -7.13 -12.71
CA PHE A 151 -10.11 -8.16 -13.61
C PHE A 151 -9.37 -9.50 -13.48
N PHE A 152 -8.04 -9.47 -13.29
CA PHE A 152 -7.24 -10.69 -13.11
C PHE A 152 -7.30 -11.30 -11.70
N GLY A 153 -7.95 -10.61 -10.75
CA GLY A 153 -8.26 -11.13 -9.42
C GLY A 153 -7.13 -11.03 -8.38
N SER A 154 -7.42 -11.49 -7.17
CA SER A 154 -6.61 -11.22 -5.96
C SER A 154 -5.18 -11.76 -6.02
N TYR A 155 -4.95 -12.88 -6.71
CA TYR A 155 -3.60 -13.46 -6.83
C TYR A 155 -2.65 -12.54 -7.61
N VAL A 156 -3.13 -11.92 -8.69
CA VAL A 156 -2.32 -10.99 -9.50
C VAL A 156 -2.08 -9.70 -8.73
N ILE A 157 -3.07 -9.21 -7.99
CA ILE A 157 -2.92 -8.04 -7.11
C ILE A 157 -1.83 -8.30 -6.05
N GLU A 158 -1.85 -9.47 -5.39
CA GLU A 158 -0.86 -9.84 -4.38
C GLU A 158 0.57 -9.80 -4.96
N ILE A 159 0.78 -10.39 -6.14
CA ILE A 159 2.08 -10.38 -6.81
C ILE A 159 2.49 -8.95 -7.20
N ALA A 160 1.58 -8.19 -7.81
CA ALA A 160 1.87 -6.83 -8.26
C ALA A 160 2.26 -5.92 -7.10
N MET A 161 1.51 -5.95 -5.99
CA MET A 161 1.79 -5.16 -4.78
C MET A 161 3.08 -5.61 -4.10
N SER A 162 3.31 -6.92 -3.98
CA SER A 162 4.55 -7.43 -3.37
C SER A 162 5.79 -7.03 -4.17
N TRP A 163 5.73 -7.14 -5.51
CA TRP A 163 6.85 -6.74 -6.37
C TRP A 163 7.09 -5.22 -6.36
N TRP A 164 6.00 -4.45 -6.36
CA TRP A 164 6.07 -2.99 -6.31
C TRP A 164 6.79 -2.49 -5.05
N SER A 165 6.53 -3.08 -3.89
CA SER A 165 7.22 -2.72 -2.64
C SER A 165 8.74 -2.86 -2.76
N TYR A 166 9.25 -3.94 -3.34
CA TYR A 166 10.70 -4.13 -3.53
C TYR A 166 11.31 -3.06 -4.43
N LEU A 167 10.63 -2.75 -5.55
CA LEU A 167 11.07 -1.70 -6.46
C LEU A 167 11.08 -0.33 -5.77
N LEU A 168 10.03 -0.01 -5.03
CA LEU A 168 9.89 1.24 -4.30
C LEU A 168 11.01 1.42 -3.27
N TYR A 169 11.29 0.40 -2.47
CA TYR A 169 12.41 0.46 -1.51
C TYR A 169 13.77 0.58 -2.20
N ALA A 170 13.99 -0.11 -3.32
CA ALA A 170 15.24 0.02 -4.07
C ALA A 170 15.43 1.44 -4.61
N VAL A 171 14.38 2.04 -5.20
CA VAL A 171 14.43 3.42 -5.71
C VAL A 171 14.67 4.41 -4.57
N PHE A 172 13.96 4.29 -3.45
CA PHE A 172 14.18 5.16 -2.30
C PHE A 172 15.57 5.03 -1.70
N LEU A 173 16.12 3.81 -1.63
CA LEU A 173 17.47 3.58 -1.14
C LEU A 173 18.52 4.21 -2.07
N VAL A 174 18.37 4.07 -3.39
CA VAL A 174 19.23 4.74 -4.37
C VAL A 174 19.12 6.26 -4.21
N PHE A 175 17.91 6.80 -4.11
CA PHE A 175 17.70 8.24 -3.95
C PHE A 175 18.32 8.77 -2.66
N LEU A 176 18.22 8.02 -1.56
CA LEU A 176 18.86 8.33 -0.29
C LEU A 176 20.39 8.33 -0.41
N LEU A 177 20.99 7.29 -1.01
CA LEU A 177 22.44 7.20 -1.18
C LEU A 177 22.98 8.32 -2.07
N VAL A 178 22.30 8.62 -3.18
CA VAL A 178 22.66 9.75 -4.06
C VAL A 178 22.51 11.06 -3.30
N GLY A 179 21.41 11.25 -2.58
CA GLY A 179 21.18 12.46 -1.78
C GLY A 179 22.28 12.70 -0.74
N ILE A 180 22.67 11.66 0.02
CA ILE A 180 23.77 11.75 0.99
C ILE A 180 25.10 12.05 0.29
N SER A 181 25.35 11.49 -0.89
CA SER A 181 26.61 11.75 -1.63
C SER A 181 26.77 13.20 -2.10
N GLN A 182 25.68 13.97 -2.13
CA GLN A 182 25.69 15.39 -2.52
C GLN A 182 25.75 16.37 -1.33
N VAL A 183 25.79 15.85 -0.10
CA VAL A 183 25.97 16.64 1.15
C VAL A 183 27.41 16.54 1.60
#